data_AF-A0A3N5S1B6-F1
#
_entry.id   AF-A0A3N5S1B6-F1
#
_cell.length_a   1.000
_cell.length_b   1.000
_cell.length_c   1.000
_cell.angle_alpha   90.00
_cell.angle_beta   90.00
_cell.angle_gamma   90.00
#
_symmetry.space_group_name_H-M   'P 1'
#
loop_
_entity.id
_entity.type
_entity.pdbx_description
1 polymer ?
#
loop_
_entity_poly.entity_id
_entity_poly.type
_entity_poly.pdbx_seq_one_letter_code
_entity_poly.pdbx_strand_id
1 'polypeptide(L)'
;MSGLESLDILFVIWAFLFQIILIVHFSLRKWYFHIAMRYGPLVYALSIPAAAVSIILLLNDKAWSFWIGGFIYLIWGIFGYWVEFVMKIQWRNPPRWSIFIPYIFLYLATIMFYWWPLALISRPLWNVYAVLFVVCTALNVTSHKQAEDMSGWVNS
;
A
#
# COMPACT_ATOMS: atom_id res chain seq x y z
N MET A 1 -19.96 -15.05 -20.53
CA MET A 1 -19.62 -13.64 -20.21
C MET A 1 -19.55 -13.37 -18.70
N SER A 2 -20.03 -14.24 -17.82
CA SER A 2 -19.94 -14.09 -16.35
C SER A 2 -18.51 -14.07 -15.77
N GLY A 3 -17.56 -14.77 -16.40
CA GLY A 3 -16.17 -14.83 -15.91
C GLY A 3 -15.43 -13.49 -15.93
N LEU A 4 -15.71 -12.62 -16.91
CA LEU A 4 -15.09 -11.29 -16.99
C LEU A 4 -15.58 -10.37 -15.86
N GLU A 5 -16.87 -10.45 -15.51
CA GLU A 5 -17.45 -9.72 -14.38
C GLU A 5 -16.90 -10.23 -13.03
N SER A 6 -16.76 -11.55 -12.86
CA SER A 6 -16.18 -12.13 -11.63
C SER A 6 -14.74 -11.66 -11.38
N LEU A 7 -13.93 -11.51 -12.44
CA LEU A 7 -12.56 -11.01 -12.33
C LEU A 7 -12.49 -9.51 -12.01
N ASP A 8 -13.42 -8.71 -12.53
CA ASP A 8 -13.53 -7.29 -12.17
C ASP A 8 -13.92 -7.13 -10.71
N ILE A 9 -14.86 -7.96 -10.23
CA ILE A 9 -15.22 -8.01 -8.80
C ILE A 9 -14.01 -8.40 -7.95
N LEU A 10 -13.24 -9.42 -8.35
CA LEU A 10 -12.03 -9.83 -7.63
C LEU A 10 -11.02 -8.67 -7.55
N PHE A 11 -10.77 -7.97 -8.66
CA PHE A 11 -9.89 -6.81 -8.68
C PHE A 11 -10.41 -5.69 -7.76
N VAL A 12 -11.70 -5.36 -7.83
CA VAL A 12 -12.33 -4.32 -6.98
C VAL A 12 -12.18 -4.68 -5.50
N ILE A 13 -12.55 -5.90 -5.11
CA ILE A 13 -12.42 -6.37 -3.72
C ILE A 13 -10.96 -6.24 -3.26
N TRP A 14 -10.01 -6.67 -4.09
CA TRP A 14 -8.60 -6.62 -3.74
C TRP A 14 -8.07 -5.18 -3.61
N ALA A 15 -8.41 -4.30 -4.56
CA ALA A 15 -8.02 -2.90 -4.55
C ALA A 15 -8.50 -2.19 -3.27
N PHE A 16 -9.77 -2.39 -2.90
CA PHE A 16 -10.36 -1.79 -1.70
C PHE A 16 -9.82 -2.41 -0.41
N LEU A 17 -9.61 -3.72 -0.37
CA LEU A 17 -8.99 -4.40 0.76
C LEU A 17 -7.59 -3.85 1.03
N PHE A 18 -6.77 -3.71 -0.02
CA PHE A 18 -5.44 -3.09 0.09
C PHE A 18 -5.53 -1.66 0.66
N GLN A 19 -6.43 -0.83 0.11
CA GLN A 19 -6.59 0.56 0.54
C GLN A 19 -7.05 0.68 2.00
N ILE A 20 -8.01 -0.16 2.42
CA ILE A 20 -8.50 -0.21 3.80
C ILE A 20 -7.38 -0.62 4.75
N ILE A 21 -6.59 -1.64 4.40
CA ILE A 21 -5.47 -2.11 5.23
C ILE A 21 -4.42 -1.00 5.40
N LEU A 22 -4.11 -0.23 4.36
CA LEU A 22 -3.22 0.92 4.48
C LEU A 22 -3.78 1.98 5.44
N ILE A 23 -5.07 2.32 5.32
CA ILE A 23 -5.73 3.27 6.23
C ILE A 23 -5.63 2.78 7.68
N VAL A 24 -5.93 1.50 7.92
CA VAL A 24 -5.83 0.89 9.26
C VAL A 24 -4.38 0.95 9.75
N HIS A 25 -3.41 0.57 8.92
CA HIS A 25 -1.99 0.61 9.29
C HIS A 25 -1.52 2.01 9.66
N PHE A 26 -1.83 3.03 8.86
CA PHE A 26 -1.44 4.42 9.16
C PHE A 26 -2.21 5.01 10.34
N SER A 27 -3.47 4.62 10.53
CA SER A 27 -4.25 4.98 11.72
C SER A 27 -3.62 4.39 12.99
N LEU A 28 -3.26 3.10 12.96
CA LEU A 28 -2.55 2.43 14.05
C LEU A 28 -1.18 3.08 14.28
N ARG A 29 -0.46 3.47 13.22
CA ARG A 29 0.84 4.14 13.37
C ARG A 29 0.72 5.48 14.08
N LYS A 30 -0.36 6.21 13.81
CA LYS A 30 -0.65 7.51 14.45
C LYS A 30 -0.98 7.36 15.94
N TRP A 31 -1.83 6.41 16.30
CA TRP A 31 -2.40 6.33 17.65
C TRP A 31 -1.78 5.24 18.55
N TYR A 32 -1.24 4.18 17.95
CA TYR A 32 -0.73 2.97 18.63
C TYR A 32 0.55 2.47 17.98
N PHE A 33 1.60 3.31 17.99
CA PHE A 33 2.86 3.07 17.28
C PHE A 33 3.49 1.69 17.56
N HIS A 34 3.48 1.23 18.81
CA HIS A 34 4.01 -0.09 19.18
C HIS A 34 3.29 -1.24 18.48
N ILE A 35 1.97 -1.15 18.29
CA ILE A 35 1.17 -2.15 17.57
C ILE A 35 1.49 -2.07 16.07
N ALA A 36 1.57 -0.86 15.52
CA ALA A 36 1.88 -0.67 14.10
C ALA A 36 3.26 -1.23 13.72
N MET A 37 4.28 -1.07 14.58
CA MET A 37 5.61 -1.63 14.34
C MET A 37 5.63 -3.15 14.41
N ARG A 38 4.83 -3.76 15.31
CA ARG A 38 4.72 -5.23 15.42
C ARG A 38 4.07 -5.85 14.19
N TYR A 39 3.05 -5.19 13.63
CA TYR A 39 2.27 -5.70 12.51
C TYR A 39 2.66 -5.10 11.15
N GLY A 40 3.66 -4.21 11.10
CA GLY A 40 4.23 -3.68 9.86
C GLY A 40 4.61 -4.74 8.82
N PRO A 41 5.21 -5.89 9.20
CA PRO A 41 5.51 -6.97 8.26
C PRO A 41 4.28 -7.53 7.54
N LEU A 42 3.08 -7.48 8.15
CA LEU A 42 1.86 -8.00 7.51
C LEU A 42 1.52 -7.20 6.25
N VAL A 43 1.77 -5.89 6.25
CA VAL A 43 1.56 -5.05 5.08
C VAL A 43 2.49 -5.46 3.94
N TYR A 44 3.70 -5.93 4.24
CA TYR A 44 4.58 -6.47 3.19
C TYR A 44 4.15 -7.88 2.77
N ALA A 45 3.77 -8.74 3.71
CA ALA A 45 3.35 -10.11 3.41
C ALA A 45 2.11 -10.18 2.49
N LEU A 46 1.22 -9.19 2.58
CA LEU A 46 0.05 -9.05 1.70
C LEU A 46 0.40 -8.86 0.21
N SER A 47 1.66 -8.55 -0.11
CA SER A 47 2.11 -8.50 -1.49
C SER A 47 2.12 -9.89 -2.16
N ILE A 48 2.21 -10.97 -1.39
CA ILE A 48 2.17 -12.35 -1.90
C ILE A 48 0.78 -12.69 -2.46
N PRO A 49 -0.33 -12.59 -1.68
CA PRO A 49 -1.65 -12.81 -2.23
C PRO A 49 -2.01 -11.77 -3.31
N ALA A 50 -1.48 -10.55 -3.24
CA ALA A 50 -1.64 -9.56 -4.31
C ALA A 50 -1.05 -10.04 -5.64
N ALA A 51 0.17 -10.58 -5.60
CA ALA A 51 0.81 -11.17 -6.79
C ALA A 51 0.04 -12.39 -7.29
N ALA A 52 -0.53 -13.21 -6.40
CA ALA A 52 -1.37 -14.34 -6.80
C ALA A 52 -2.65 -13.87 -7.54
N VAL A 53 -3.33 -12.84 -7.03
CA VAL A 53 -4.47 -12.21 -7.71
C VAL A 53 -4.05 -11.65 -9.07
N SER A 54 -2.89 -10.98 -9.15
CA SER A 54 -2.34 -10.50 -10.42
C SER A 54 -2.08 -11.62 -11.43
N ILE A 55 -1.54 -12.76 -10.99
CA ILE A 55 -1.34 -13.93 -11.85
C ILE A 55 -2.69 -14.44 -12.37
N ILE A 56 -3.71 -14.55 -11.51
CA ILE A 56 -5.06 -14.98 -11.93
C ILE A 56 -5.61 -14.04 -13.00
N LEU A 57 -5.51 -12.72 -12.80
CA LEU A 57 -5.98 -11.72 -13.77
C LEU A 57 -5.20 -11.80 -15.10
N LEU A 58 -3.88 -11.98 -15.04
CA LEU A 58 -3.02 -12.15 -16.21
C LEU A 58 -3.37 -13.40 -17.02
N LEU A 59 -3.54 -14.55 -16.36
CA LEU A 59 -3.84 -15.84 -16.99
C LEU A 59 -5.25 -15.89 -17.60
N ASN A 60 -6.11 -14.92 -17.29
CA ASN A 60 -7.46 -14.78 -17.85
C ASN A 60 -7.56 -13.55 -18.79
N ASP A 61 -6.44 -13.15 -19.40
CA ASP A 61 -6.37 -12.13 -20.46
C ASP A 61 -6.91 -10.74 -20.08
N LYS A 62 -6.90 -10.38 -18.78
CA LYS A 62 -7.22 -9.00 -18.38
C LYS A 62 -6.11 -8.06 -18.83
N ALA A 63 -6.51 -6.83 -19.16
CA ALA A 63 -5.57 -5.79 -19.56
C ALA A 63 -4.50 -5.57 -18.49
N TRP A 64 -3.28 -5.22 -18.93
CA TRP A 64 -2.10 -5.05 -18.08
C TRP A 64 -2.31 -4.12 -16.88
N SER A 65 -3.16 -3.11 -17.05
CA SER A 65 -3.51 -2.15 -16.02
C SER A 65 -4.12 -2.80 -14.78
N PHE A 66 -4.82 -3.94 -14.91
CA PHE A 66 -5.48 -4.64 -13.81
C PHE A 66 -4.54 -5.52 -12.99
N TRP A 67 -3.49 -6.08 -13.59
CA TRP A 67 -2.64 -7.06 -12.90
C TRP A 67 -1.25 -6.53 -12.52
N ILE A 68 -0.74 -5.47 -13.15
CA ILE A 68 0.63 -5.01 -12.85
C ILE A 68 0.79 -4.52 -11.40
N GLY A 69 -0.27 -3.99 -10.80
CA GLY A 69 -0.25 -3.42 -9.44
C GLY A 69 0.22 -4.40 -8.36
N GLY A 70 -0.22 -5.67 -8.42
CA GLY A 70 0.20 -6.70 -7.45
C GLY A 70 1.67 -7.11 -7.59
N PHE A 71 2.24 -7.09 -8.81
CA PHE A 71 3.68 -7.33 -8.99
C PHE A 71 4.52 -6.16 -8.48
N ILE A 72 4.08 -4.92 -8.73
CA ILE A 72 4.73 -3.72 -8.16
C ILE A 72 4.67 -3.78 -6.63
N TYR A 73 3.52 -4.20 -6.07
CA TYR A 73 3.39 -4.42 -4.63
C TYR A 73 4.37 -5.48 -4.15
N LEU A 74 4.56 -6.59 -4.86
CA LEU A 74 5.54 -7.61 -4.47
C LEU A 74 6.96 -7.04 -4.39
N ILE A 75 7.36 -6.26 -5.39
CA ILE A 75 8.67 -5.58 -5.40
C ILE A 75 8.76 -4.60 -4.22
N TRP A 76 7.72 -3.79 -4.00
CA TRP A 76 7.65 -2.86 -2.88
C TRP A 76 7.74 -3.56 -1.53
N GLY A 77 7.01 -4.66 -1.34
CA GLY A 77 6.97 -5.46 -0.13
C GLY A 77 8.31 -6.10 0.18
N ILE A 78 8.97 -6.69 -0.83
CA ILE A 78 10.33 -7.24 -0.69
C ILE A 78 11.31 -6.13 -0.32
N PHE A 79 11.29 -5.00 -1.03
CA PHE A 79 12.18 -3.88 -0.78
C PHE A 79 12.00 -3.30 0.64
N GLY A 80 10.76 -3.03 1.03
CA GLY A 80 10.42 -2.51 2.35
C GLY A 80 10.80 -3.47 3.47
N TYR A 81 10.45 -4.75 3.32
CA TYR A 81 10.81 -5.78 4.30
C TYR A 81 12.33 -5.91 4.45
N TRP A 82 13.06 -5.94 3.34
CA TRP A 82 14.52 -6.07 3.34
C TRP A 82 15.19 -4.88 4.05
N VAL A 83 14.80 -3.66 3.71
CA VAL A 83 15.36 -2.45 4.34
C VAL A 83 15.07 -2.38 5.83
N GLU A 84 13.82 -2.64 6.23
CA GLU A 84 13.37 -2.41 7.61
C GLU A 84 13.68 -3.56 8.56
N PHE A 85 13.55 -4.81 8.11
CA PHE A 85 13.66 -5.98 9.00
C PHE A 85 14.96 -6.75 8.83
N VAL A 86 15.49 -6.83 7.61
CA VAL A 86 16.77 -7.53 7.34
C VAL A 86 17.94 -6.59 7.62
N MET A 87 17.99 -5.43 6.97
CA MET A 87 19.08 -4.48 7.12
C MET A 87 18.92 -3.54 8.32
N LYS A 88 17.69 -3.39 8.86
CA LYS A 88 17.37 -2.54 10.01
C LYS A 88 17.89 -1.10 9.88
N ILE A 89 17.86 -0.56 8.67
CA ILE A 89 18.38 0.78 8.39
C ILE A 89 17.37 1.82 8.85
N GLN A 90 17.80 2.78 9.67
CA GLN A 90 17.02 4.00 9.94
C GLN A 90 17.14 4.92 8.72
N TRP A 91 16.09 4.96 7.89
CA TRP A 91 16.07 5.71 6.63
C TRP A 91 15.04 6.84 6.59
N ARG A 92 14.18 6.95 7.61
CA ARG A 92 13.11 7.96 7.67
C ARG A 92 13.52 9.22 8.43
N ASN A 93 14.33 9.09 9.48
CA ASN A 93 14.81 10.23 10.26
C ASN A 93 16.30 10.03 10.65
N PRO A 94 17.24 10.80 10.06
CA PRO A 94 17.05 11.70 8.92
C PRO A 94 16.73 10.92 7.62
N PRO A 95 16.05 11.54 6.63
CA PRO A 95 15.70 10.86 5.38
C PRO A 95 16.93 10.42 4.58
N ARG A 96 17.05 9.12 4.30
CA ARG A 96 18.04 8.58 3.36
C ARG A 96 17.42 8.52 1.96
N TRP A 97 17.65 9.55 1.16
CA TRP A 97 17.00 9.76 -0.15
C TRP A 97 17.10 8.57 -1.11
N SER A 98 18.23 7.84 -1.11
CA SER A 98 18.44 6.65 -1.94
C SER A 98 17.49 5.49 -1.63
N ILE A 99 16.90 5.46 -0.43
CA ILE A 99 15.89 4.48 -0.01
C ILE A 99 14.50 5.12 -0.05
N PHE A 100 14.40 6.37 0.39
CA PHE A 100 13.15 7.09 0.53
C PHE A 100 12.43 7.28 -0.80
N ILE A 101 13.16 7.70 -1.85
CA ILE A 101 12.57 7.93 -3.18
C ILE A 101 12.06 6.62 -3.79
N PRO A 102 12.85 5.53 -3.91
CA PRO A 102 12.35 4.27 -4.45
C PRO A 102 11.18 3.71 -3.64
N TYR A 103 11.23 3.80 -2.31
CA TYR A 103 10.16 3.30 -1.45
C TYR A 103 8.83 4.00 -1.73
N ILE A 104 8.83 5.33 -1.76
CA ILE A 104 7.61 6.12 -2.00
C ILE A 104 7.12 5.94 -3.43
N PHE A 105 8.04 5.90 -4.40
CA PHE A 105 7.68 5.67 -5.79
C PHE A 105 6.95 4.34 -5.97
N LEU A 106 7.50 3.25 -5.44
CA LEU A 106 6.90 1.93 -5.51
C LEU A 106 5.55 1.88 -4.79
N TYR A 107 5.47 2.45 -3.58
CA TYR A 107 4.23 2.58 -2.82
C TYR A 107 3.13 3.31 -3.62
N LEU A 108 3.44 4.48 -4.16
CA LEU A 108 2.49 5.28 -4.94
C LEU A 108 2.09 4.54 -6.22
N ALA A 109 3.05 3.94 -6.93
CA ALA A 109 2.78 3.16 -8.12
C ALA A 109 1.79 2.02 -7.82
N THR A 110 1.99 1.25 -6.74
CA THR A 110 1.04 0.21 -6.32
C THR A 110 -0.37 0.77 -6.14
N ILE A 111 -0.53 1.87 -5.41
CA ILE A 111 -1.86 2.48 -5.20
C ILE A 111 -2.47 2.95 -6.52
N MET A 112 -1.69 3.62 -7.38
CA MET A 112 -2.20 4.12 -8.66
C MET A 112 -2.70 2.98 -9.55
N PHE A 113 -2.01 1.84 -9.55
CA PHE A 113 -2.44 0.67 -10.31
C PHE A 113 -3.62 -0.09 -9.71
N TYR A 114 -3.95 0.10 -8.43
CA TYR A 114 -5.23 -0.33 -7.89
C TYR A 114 -6.36 0.68 -8.11
N TRP A 115 -6.03 1.96 -8.26
CA TRP A 115 -7.00 3.02 -8.42
C TRP A 115 -7.42 3.26 -9.87
N TRP A 116 -6.48 3.51 -10.78
CA TRP A 116 -6.78 3.93 -12.16
C TRP A 116 -7.65 2.95 -12.94
N PRO A 117 -7.44 1.61 -12.86
CA PRO A 117 -8.30 0.67 -13.59
C PRO A 117 -9.77 0.70 -13.13
N LEU A 118 -10.06 1.19 -11.91
CA LEU A 118 -11.44 1.37 -11.46
C LEU A 118 -12.22 2.34 -12.35
N ALA A 119 -11.56 3.30 -13.01
CA ALA A 119 -12.23 4.20 -13.95
C ALA A 119 -12.78 3.46 -15.18
N LEU A 120 -12.16 2.33 -15.55
CA LEU A 120 -12.59 1.46 -16.64
C LEU A 120 -13.76 0.54 -16.24
N ILE A 121 -13.92 0.29 -14.93
CA ILE A 121 -15.02 -0.54 -14.38
C ILE A 121 -16.22 0.34 -14.01
N SER A 122 -16.01 1.36 -13.19
CA SER A 122 -17.08 2.19 -12.61
C SER A 122 -16.54 3.52 -12.06
N ARG A 123 -17.03 4.65 -12.61
CA ARG A 123 -16.69 6.00 -12.12
C ARG A 123 -17.04 6.21 -10.63
N PRO A 124 -18.20 5.74 -10.12
CA PRO A 124 -18.47 5.76 -8.68
C PRO A 124 -17.38 5.09 -7.83
N LEU A 125 -16.94 3.87 -8.18
CA LEU A 125 -15.88 3.17 -7.43
C LEU A 125 -14.57 3.93 -7.46
N TRP A 126 -14.22 4.51 -8.61
CA TRP A 126 -13.03 5.33 -8.75
C TRP A 126 -13.06 6.56 -7.82
N ASN A 127 -14.21 7.24 -7.71
CA ASN A 127 -14.39 8.39 -6.81
C ASN A 127 -14.31 7.98 -5.33
N VAL A 128 -14.93 6.86 -4.95
CA VAL A 128 -14.84 6.36 -3.57
C VAL A 128 -13.39 6.04 -3.22
N TYR A 129 -12.66 5.38 -4.13
CA TYR A 129 -11.24 5.09 -3.94
C TYR A 129 -10.41 6.37 -3.80
N ALA A 130 -10.71 7.41 -4.58
CA ALA A 130 -10.06 8.71 -4.48
C ALA A 130 -10.20 9.31 -3.07
N VAL A 131 -11.40 9.27 -2.50
CA VAL A 131 -11.65 9.74 -1.12
C VAL A 131 -10.83 8.93 -0.12
N LEU A 132 -10.85 7.60 -0.23
CA LEU A 132 -10.05 6.73 0.63
C LEU A 132 -8.55 6.99 0.49
N PHE A 133 -8.07 7.30 -0.71
CA PHE A 133 -6.68 7.66 -0.98
C PHE A 133 -6.29 8.97 -0.29
N VAL A 134 -7.14 10.00 -0.38
CA VAL A 134 -6.90 11.28 0.32
C VAL A 134 -6.85 11.08 1.83
N VAL A 135 -7.80 10.31 2.40
CA VAL A 135 -7.81 9.97 3.83
C VAL A 135 -6.54 9.23 4.24
N CYS A 136 -6.15 8.20 3.48
CA CYS A 136 -4.93 7.43 3.70
C CYS A 136 -3.68 8.32 3.67
N THR A 137 -3.60 9.23 2.69
CA THR A 137 -2.47 10.14 2.52
C THR A 137 -2.36 11.12 3.70
N ALA A 138 -3.48 11.71 4.13
CA ALA A 138 -3.52 12.59 5.30
C ALA A 138 -3.08 11.85 6.57
N LEU A 139 -3.52 10.60 6.77
CA LEU A 139 -3.10 9.77 7.89
C LEU A 139 -1.61 9.42 7.82
N ASN A 140 -1.09 9.04 6.66
CA ASN A 140 0.32 8.72 6.48
C ASN A 140 1.22 9.92 6.83
N VAL A 141 0.90 11.10 6.31
CA VAL A 141 1.67 12.34 6.59
C VAL A 141 1.56 12.74 8.06
N THR A 142 0.35 12.74 8.64
CA THR A 142 0.17 13.15 10.05
C THR A 142 0.73 12.15 11.05
N SER A 143 0.81 10.86 10.72
CA SER A 143 1.41 9.84 11.59
C SER A 143 2.91 10.03 11.82
N HIS A 144 3.63 10.74 10.93
CA HIS A 144 5.06 11.01 11.09
C HIS A 144 5.33 12.09 12.14
N LYS A 145 4.50 13.15 12.19
CA LYS A 145 4.66 14.25 13.16
C LYS A 145 4.56 13.77 14.61
N GLN A 146 3.60 12.89 14.90
CA GLN A 146 3.36 12.40 16.26
C GLN A 146 4.46 11.43 16.75
N ALA A 147 5.10 10.70 15.83
CA ALA A 147 6.25 9.85 16.17
C ALA A 147 7.50 10.68 16.50
N GLU A 148 7.70 11.80 15.81
CA GLU A 148 8.78 12.76 16.12
C GLU A 148 8.56 13.43 17.48
N ASP A 149 7.34 13.90 17.76
CA ASP A 149 6.98 14.51 19.04
C ASP A 149 7.28 13.57 20.22
N MET A 150 6.86 12.30 20.15
CA MET A 150 7.12 11.32 21.22
C MET A 150 8.61 11.02 21.45
N SER A 151 9.45 11.09 20.40
CA SER A 151 10.90 10.92 20.53
C SER A 151 11.62 12.18 21.05
N GLY A 152 11.02 13.36 20.89
CA GLY A 152 11.53 14.63 21.40
C GLY A 152 11.42 14.73 22.92
N TRP A 153 10.31 14.25 23.50
CA TRP A 153 10.09 14.22 24.95
C TRP A 153 11.00 13.26 25.73
N VAL A 154 11.58 12.25 25.07
CA VAL A 154 12.49 11.28 25.72
C VAL A 154 13.93 11.81 25.77
N ASN A 155 14.25 12.83 24.96
CA ASN A 155 15.59 13.42 24.86
C ASN A 155 15.68 14.84 25.45
N SER A 156 14.66 15.28 26.21
CA SER A 156 14.60 16.55 26.96
C SER A 156 14.48 16.27 28.45
#